data_AF-A0A529XGV9-F1
#
_entry.id   AF-A0A529XGV9-F1
#
_cell.length_a   1.000
_cell.length_b   1.000
_cell.length_c   1.000
_cell.angle_alpha   90.00
_cell.angle_beta   90.00
_cell.angle_gamma   90.00
#
_symmetry.space_group_name_H-M   'P 1'
#
loop_
_entity.id
_entity.type
_entity.pdbx_description
1 polymer ?
#
loop_
_entity_poly.entity_id
_entity_poly.type
_entity_poly.pdbx_seq_one_letter_code
_entity_poly.pdbx_strand_id
1 'polypeptide(L)' 'MQGEQKAVRVRVSGTVQGVSYRVWTRGEALRLGLTGWVRNE' A
#
# COMPACT_ATOMS: atom_id res chain seq x y z
N MET A 1 -4.92 1.09 25.54
CA MET A 1 -5.93 0.36 24.73
C MET A 1 -5.32 0.13 23.36
N GLN A 2 -4.93 -1.10 23.05
CA GLN A 2 -4.43 -1.42 21.70
C GLN A 2 -5.66 -1.43 20.79
N GLY A 3 -5.73 -0.47 19.87
CA GLY A 3 -6.76 -0.46 18.83
C GLY A 3 -6.68 -1.75 18.02
N GLU A 4 -7.83 -2.29 17.63
CA GLU A 4 -7.91 -3.50 16.83
C GLU A 4 -7.13 -3.32 15.52
N GLN A 5 -6.24 -4.27 15.20
CA GLN A 5 -5.49 -4.25 13.95
C GLN A 5 -6.44 -4.62 12.81
N LYS A 6 -6.62 -3.69 11.85
CA LYS A 6 -7.47 -3.90 10.67
C LYS A 6 -6.63 -4.07 9.42
N ALA A 7 -6.95 -5.08 8.61
CA ALA A 7 -6.38 -5.28 7.29
C ALA A 7 -7.46 -5.10 6.21
N VAL A 8 -7.11 -4.42 5.10
CA VAL A 8 -8.00 -4.20 3.95
C VAL A 8 -7.25 -4.53 2.67
N ARG A 9 -7.89 -5.25 1.75
CA ARG A 9 -7.36 -5.49 0.40
C ARG A 9 -8.01 -4.52 -0.57
N VAL A 10 -7.19 -3.80 -1.34
CA VAL A 10 -7.63 -2.80 -2.32
C VAL A 10 -7.07 -3.15 -3.69
N ARG A 11 -7.88 -2.95 -4.73
CA ARG A 11 -7.45 -3.01 -6.14
C ARG A 11 -7.41 -1.59 -6.69
N VAL A 12 -6.28 -1.19 -7.24
CA VAL A 12 -6.07 0.14 -7.83
C VAL A 12 -5.95 -0.01 -9.35
N SER A 13 -6.70 0.79 -10.09
CA SER A 13 -6.73 0.79 -11.56
C SER A 13 -6.47 2.18 -12.12
N GLY A 14 -6.03 2.25 -13.38
CA GLY A 14 -5.64 3.49 -14.05
C GLY A 14 -4.15 3.45 -14.43
N THR A 15 -3.52 4.61 -14.52
CA THR A 15 -2.08 4.71 -14.83
C THR A 15 -1.24 4.40 -13.60
N VAL A 16 -1.01 3.10 -13.36
CA VAL A 16 -0.24 2.59 -12.20
C VAL A 16 1.04 1.84 -12.58
N GLN A 17 1.24 1.57 -13.88
CA GLN A 17 2.43 0.93 -14.42
C GLN A 17 3.34 1.98 -15.08
N GLY A 18 4.66 1.76 -15.05
CA GLY A 18 5.65 2.69 -15.61
C GLY A 18 5.90 3.98 -14.79
N VAL A 19 5.17 4.17 -13.68
CA VAL A 19 5.20 5.41 -12.86
C VAL A 19 5.77 5.21 -11.46
N SER A 20 6.53 4.12 -11.22
CA SER A 20 7.11 3.80 -9.91
C SER A 20 6.11 3.71 -8.74
N TYR A 21 4.83 3.41 -9.02
CA TYR A 21 3.74 3.39 -8.04
C TYR A 21 4.03 2.49 -6.83
N ARG A 22 4.64 1.31 -7.03
CA ARG A 22 4.99 0.38 -5.94
C ARG A 22 6.03 0.96 -4.98
N VAL A 23 7.02 1.70 -5.48
CA VAL A 23 8.07 2.32 -4.65
C VAL A 23 7.46 3.42 -3.80
N TRP A 24 6.63 4.28 -4.42
CA TRP A 24 5.89 5.31 -3.71
C TRP A 24 4.99 4.73 -2.62
N THR A 25 4.21 3.69 -2.96
CA THR A 25 3.30 3.01 -2.01
C THR A 25 4.05 2.46 -0.80
N ARG A 26 5.22 1.85 -1.00
CA ARG A 26 6.07 1.36 0.11
C ARG A 26 6.56 2.50 0.99
N GLY A 27 7.02 3.60 0.41
CA GLY A 27 7.48 4.78 1.16
C GLY A 27 6.36 5.38 2.03
N GLU A 28 5.16 5.49 1.45
CA GLU A 28 4.00 6.01 2.15
C GLU A 28 3.52 5.08 3.28
N ALA A 29 3.54 3.76 3.06
CA ALA A 29 3.24 2.79 4.11
C ALA A 29 4.21 2.91 5.30
N LEU A 30 5.52 3.05 5.03
CA LEU A 30 6.52 3.26 6.08
C LEU A 30 6.28 4.57 6.84
N ARG A 31 5.96 5.66 6.13
CA ARG A 31 5.64 6.97 6.74
C ARG A 31 4.44 6.91 7.68
N LEU A 32 3.45 6.08 7.36
CA LEU A 32 2.22 5.90 8.13
C LEU A 32 2.31 4.77 9.17
N GLY A 33 3.43 4.04 9.26
CA GLY A 33 3.58 2.89 10.16
C GLY A 33 2.72 1.68 9.76
N LEU A 34 2.35 1.57 8.48
CA LEU A 34 1.53 0.48 7.96
C LEU A 34 2.40 -0.71 7.52
N THR A 35 1.83 -1.91 7.62
CA THR A 35 2.45 -3.16 7.16
C THR A 35 1.58 -3.83 6.09
N GLY A 36 2.21 -4.59 5.18
CA GLY A 36 1.50 -5.28 4.10
C GLY A 36 2.35 -5.46 2.84
N TRP A 37 1.67 -5.63 1.70
CA TRP A 37 2.29 -5.82 0.39
C TRP A 37 1.58 -5.00 -0.69
N VAL A 38 2.31 -4.69 -1.76
CA VAL A 38 1.78 -4.14 -3.01
C VAL A 38 2.29 -5.00 -4.15
N ARG A 39 1.40 -5.40 -5.08
CA ARG A 39 1.75 -6.22 -6.24
C ARG A 39 0.91 -5.80 -7.45
N ASN A 40 1.45 -6.04 -8.63
CA ASN A 40 0.64 -6.05 -9.86
C ASN A 40 0.08 -7.46 -10.06
N GLU A 41 -1.07 -7.56 -10.72
CA GLU A 41 -1.49 -8.80 -11.39
C GLU A 41 -0.73 -8.96 -12.71
#